data_AF-A0A375H4P1-F1
#
_entry.id   AF-A0A375H4P1-F1
#
_cell.length_a   1.000
_cell.length_b   1.000
_cell.length_c   1.000
_cell.angle_alpha   90.00
_cell.angle_beta   90.00
_cell.angle_gamma   90.00
#
_symmetry.space_group_name_H-M   'P 1'
#
loop_
_entity.id
_entity.type
_entity.pdbx_description
1 polymer ?
#
loop_
_entity_poly.entity_id
_entity_poly.type
_entity_poly.pdbx_seq_one_letter_code
_entity_poly.pdbx_strand_id
1 'polypeptide(L)'
;MPQFPRNADSSLTPGGRLALRAGWQRLRAIFSLNDPRWGRDGQDDDKKDGRDDNRQQNQRPQQDGGPPDLDELWRDFNRRLNGLLGRKDNGGNGNQGFGGPRTSGKGSGVGAGVIVAAVVGIWLASGFFMVQEGQTAVILQFGKFKYSAGPGINWRMPWPIQSAEVVNLSAVRSVEVGRSTSIKDSNLKDSSMLTQDENIIDVRFTVQYVIQDASEFLFFNKTDRGGDEELVTQAAETSVREIVGRNKMDAVLYENREQIAQQLAKSIQAILSAYKTGIRVLSVNVQSVQPPEQVQAAFDDVNKASQDRERAISEGQAYANDIIPRAKGTAARLKEESEAYRARVVAQAEGDASRFRSVQAEYAKAPQVTRDRIYLETMQQIYTNSTKVLVDARQGNNLLYLPLDKLMAQTEARATPQPGQPGAAGTPAPAPDAPTDNRSRESLRNRDRDSR
;
A
#
# COMPACT_ATOMS: atom_id res chain seq x y z
N MET A 1 -11.30 -0.47 40.92
CA MET A 1 -12.76 -0.24 40.97
C MET A 1 -12.98 1.09 41.67
N PRO A 2 -13.78 2.02 41.13
CA PRO A 2 -15.21 1.86 40.84
C PRO A 2 -15.57 2.08 39.35
N GLN A 3 -16.36 1.19 38.74
CA GLN A 3 -17.83 1.23 38.56
C GLN A 3 -18.26 2.05 37.33
N PHE A 4 -18.52 1.33 36.24
CA PHE A 4 -19.33 1.75 35.10
C PHE A 4 -20.79 1.96 35.52
N PRO A 5 -21.58 2.64 34.68
CA PRO A 5 -22.94 2.18 34.39
C PRO A 5 -23.05 1.66 32.95
N ARG A 6 -23.59 0.44 32.84
CA ARG A 6 -24.18 -0.19 31.65
C ARG A 6 -25.71 -0.11 31.78
N ASN A 7 -26.36 -0.39 30.65
CA ASN A 7 -27.79 -0.70 30.41
C ASN A 7 -28.56 0.48 29.77
N ALA A 8 -29.45 0.30 28.78
CA ALA A 8 -30.09 -0.90 28.28
C ALA A 8 -30.52 -0.75 26.80
N ASP A 9 -30.48 -1.88 26.08
CA ASP A 9 -31.50 -2.48 25.21
C ASP A 9 -32.54 -1.62 24.48
N SER A 10 -32.63 -1.84 23.15
CA SER A 10 -33.86 -2.39 22.54
C SER A 10 -33.63 -2.88 21.11
N SER A 11 -33.90 -4.17 20.94
CA SER A 11 -34.07 -4.96 19.71
C SER A 11 -35.09 -4.40 18.71
N LEU A 12 -34.92 -4.69 17.41
CA LEU A 12 -35.99 -5.17 16.51
C LEU A 12 -35.40 -5.79 15.23
N THR A 13 -36.04 -6.88 14.83
CA THR A 13 -35.69 -7.95 13.87
C THR A 13 -36.02 -7.60 12.40
N PRO A 14 -35.65 -8.47 11.43
CA PRO A 14 -35.52 -8.15 10.01
C PRO A 14 -36.76 -8.51 9.16
N GLY A 15 -36.87 -7.94 7.96
CA GLY A 15 -37.77 -8.46 6.93
C GLY A 15 -37.89 -7.55 5.70
N GLY A 16 -37.81 -8.12 4.50
CA GLY A 16 -38.28 -7.47 3.27
C GLY A 16 -37.48 -7.77 2.00
N ARG A 17 -37.75 -8.92 1.38
CA ARG A 17 -37.42 -9.22 -0.03
C ARG A 17 -38.44 -8.58 -0.98
N LEU A 18 -38.04 -8.49 -2.26
CA LEU A 18 -38.75 -8.17 -3.51
C LEU A 18 -38.66 -6.70 -3.95
N ALA A 19 -38.54 -6.32 -5.22
CA ALA A 19 -38.07 -6.90 -6.48
C ALA A 19 -38.33 -5.83 -7.58
N LEU A 20 -37.58 -5.89 -8.68
CA LEU A 20 -37.90 -5.38 -10.03
C LEU A 20 -37.81 -3.87 -10.33
N ARG A 21 -36.81 -3.50 -11.16
CA ARG A 21 -36.92 -3.04 -12.58
C ARG A 21 -35.59 -2.34 -12.95
N ALA A 22 -34.74 -2.95 -13.77
CA ALA A 22 -34.77 -2.96 -15.24
C ALA A 22 -34.41 -1.60 -15.88
N GLY A 23 -33.25 -1.56 -16.55
CA GLY A 23 -32.89 -0.53 -17.52
C GLY A 23 -31.41 -0.14 -17.46
N TRP A 24 -30.76 -0.07 -18.63
CA TRP A 24 -29.41 0.46 -18.88
C TRP A 24 -28.25 -0.55 -18.93
N GLN A 25 -28.46 -1.64 -19.68
CA GLN A 25 -27.40 -2.26 -20.47
C GLN A 25 -27.60 -1.86 -21.93
N ARG A 26 -26.76 -0.93 -22.41
CA ARG A 26 -26.43 -0.65 -23.82
C ARG A 26 -25.50 0.56 -23.85
N LEU A 27 -24.22 0.32 -24.18
CA LEU A 27 -23.18 1.25 -24.68
C LEU A 27 -21.77 0.90 -24.13
N ARG A 28 -21.33 -0.34 -24.33
CA ARG A 28 -19.91 -0.70 -24.40
C ARG A 28 -19.74 -1.84 -25.41
N ALA A 29 -19.44 -1.50 -26.66
CA ALA A 29 -18.81 -2.39 -27.65
C ALA A 29 -18.65 -1.66 -28.99
N ILE A 30 -17.81 -0.63 -29.07
CA ILE A 30 -17.16 -0.21 -30.32
C ILE A 30 -15.76 0.29 -29.93
N PHE A 31 -14.76 -0.10 -30.72
CA PHE A 31 -13.32 0.13 -30.58
C PHE A 31 -12.51 -0.92 -29.80
N SER A 32 -12.57 -2.16 -30.30
CA SER A 32 -11.43 -3.08 -30.30
C SER A 32 -10.90 -3.20 -31.74
N LEU A 33 -9.91 -2.37 -32.11
CA LEU A 33 -9.08 -2.62 -33.28
C LEU A 33 -7.63 -2.74 -32.80
N ASN A 34 -7.26 -3.98 -32.51
CA ASN A 34 -5.90 -4.45 -32.30
C ASN A 34 -5.60 -5.35 -33.50
N ASP A 35 -4.91 -4.81 -34.51
CA ASP A 35 -4.49 -5.55 -35.69
C ASP A 35 -2.97 -5.43 -35.82
N PRO A 36 -2.20 -6.51 -35.61
CA PRO A 36 -0.75 -6.48 -35.74
C PRO A 36 -0.37 -7.15 -37.05
N ARG A 37 0.00 -6.37 -38.09
CA ARG A 37 0.86 -6.83 -39.20
C ARG A 37 1.21 -5.71 -40.17
N TRP A 38 2.28 -4.99 -39.84
CA TRP A 38 3.15 -4.35 -40.81
C TRP A 38 4.25 -5.34 -41.20
N GLY A 39 4.42 -5.58 -42.50
CA GLY A 39 5.46 -6.48 -42.98
C GLY A 39 5.45 -6.67 -44.49
N ARG A 40 6.27 -5.84 -45.16
CA ARG A 40 7.10 -6.14 -46.34
C ARG A 40 6.49 -5.94 -47.73
N ASP A 41 6.92 -4.84 -48.34
CA ASP A 41 7.00 -4.62 -49.78
C ASP A 41 8.13 -5.42 -50.45
N GLY A 42 7.94 -5.69 -51.74
CA GLY A 42 8.85 -6.33 -52.69
C GLY A 42 8.21 -7.55 -53.33
N GLN A 43 8.33 -7.85 -54.62
CA GLN A 43 8.96 -7.25 -55.79
C GLN A 43 8.56 -8.22 -56.94
N ASP A 44 8.28 -7.68 -58.13
CA ASP A 44 8.34 -8.31 -59.48
C ASP A 44 7.32 -9.35 -60.01
N ASP A 45 6.97 -9.07 -61.28
CA ASP A 45 6.79 -9.94 -62.45
C ASP A 45 5.45 -10.64 -62.82
N ASP A 46 4.90 -10.10 -63.94
CA ASP A 46 4.66 -10.78 -65.22
C ASP A 46 3.28 -11.32 -65.66
N LYS A 47 3.03 -11.04 -66.96
CA LYS A 47 2.13 -11.67 -67.98
C LYS A 47 0.62 -11.37 -67.92
N LYS A 48 0.04 -10.67 -68.90
CA LYS A 48 -0.23 -10.96 -70.34
C LYS A 48 -1.24 -12.08 -70.61
N ASP A 49 -2.21 -11.71 -71.47
CA ASP A 49 -3.12 -12.49 -72.35
C ASP A 49 -4.59 -12.36 -71.91
N GLY A 50 -5.60 -12.05 -72.74
CA GLY A 50 -5.73 -11.79 -74.18
C GLY A 50 -7.25 -11.66 -74.52
N ARG A 51 -7.57 -10.96 -75.63
CA ARG A 51 -8.68 -11.10 -76.63
C ARG A 51 -9.94 -11.92 -76.28
N ASP A 52 -11.16 -11.69 -76.77
CA ASP A 52 -11.83 -10.79 -77.73
C ASP A 52 -13.37 -11.00 -77.58
N ASP A 53 -14.15 -10.05 -78.09
CA ASP A 53 -15.52 -10.15 -78.66
C ASP A 53 -16.70 -10.77 -77.89
N ASN A 54 -17.78 -9.99 -77.69
CA ASN A 54 -18.92 -9.91 -78.64
C ASN A 54 -20.12 -9.14 -78.06
N ARG A 55 -20.86 -8.52 -78.97
CA ARG A 55 -22.07 -7.70 -78.81
C ARG A 55 -23.26 -8.48 -78.22
N GLN A 56 -24.05 -7.82 -77.38
CA GLN A 56 -25.50 -7.96 -77.43
C GLN A 56 -26.23 -6.74 -76.85
N GLN A 57 -27.16 -6.22 -77.67
CA GLN A 57 -28.15 -5.21 -77.35
C GLN A 57 -29.02 -5.65 -76.16
N ASN A 58 -29.32 -4.72 -75.24
CA ASN A 58 -30.67 -4.66 -74.69
C ASN A 58 -31.02 -3.23 -74.25
N GLN A 59 -32.24 -2.80 -74.57
CA GLN A 59 -32.80 -1.48 -74.31
C GLN A 59 -33.63 -1.44 -73.02
N ARG A 60 -33.79 -0.20 -72.49
CA ARG A 60 -34.77 0.32 -71.50
C ARG A 60 -34.36 0.27 -70.01
N PRO A 61 -34.99 1.05 -69.10
CA PRO A 61 -34.98 2.52 -69.05
C PRO A 61 -34.65 3.07 -67.63
N GLN A 62 -34.07 4.27 -67.58
CA GLN A 62 -34.32 5.39 -66.66
C GLN A 62 -34.98 5.14 -65.28
N GLN A 63 -34.22 5.37 -64.19
CA GLN A 63 -34.70 6.12 -63.00
C GLN A 63 -33.56 6.43 -62.03
N ASP A 64 -33.02 7.65 -62.12
CA ASP A 64 -32.23 8.29 -61.06
C ASP A 64 -33.20 8.95 -60.07
N GLY A 65 -33.19 8.47 -58.84
CA GLY A 65 -33.92 9.04 -57.71
C GLY A 65 -32.95 9.41 -56.58
N GLY A 66 -32.25 10.53 -56.75
CA GLY A 66 -31.50 11.22 -55.69
C GLY A 66 -32.30 12.42 -55.16
N PRO A 67 -32.43 12.61 -53.83
CA PRO A 67 -33.20 13.70 -53.20
C PRO A 67 -32.46 15.07 -53.27
N PRO A 68 -33.15 16.19 -52.96
CA PRO A 68 -33.15 17.42 -53.74
C PRO A 68 -31.87 18.25 -53.66
N ASP A 69 -31.63 18.94 -54.77
CA ASP A 69 -30.46 19.71 -55.17
C ASP A 69 -29.96 20.74 -54.14
N LEU A 70 -28.84 20.43 -53.48
CA LEU A 70 -27.95 21.43 -52.88
C LEU A 70 -27.36 22.37 -53.94
N ASP A 71 -27.29 21.92 -55.19
CA ASP A 71 -26.86 22.72 -56.35
C ASP A 71 -27.87 23.79 -56.73
N GLU A 72 -29.17 23.57 -56.54
CA GLU A 72 -30.19 24.60 -56.75
C GLU A 72 -30.14 25.67 -55.67
N LEU A 73 -29.90 25.29 -54.41
CA LEU A 73 -29.72 26.24 -53.31
C LEU A 73 -28.44 27.07 -53.48
N TRP A 74 -27.35 26.48 -53.98
CA TRP A 74 -26.13 27.22 -54.32
C TRP A 74 -26.37 28.16 -55.49
N ARG A 75 -27.05 27.69 -56.54
CA ARG A 75 -27.32 28.50 -57.74
C ARG A 75 -28.27 29.66 -57.44
N ASP A 76 -29.24 29.48 -56.56
CA ASP A 76 -30.14 30.54 -56.11
C ASP A 76 -29.47 31.53 -55.14
N PHE A 77 -28.55 31.06 -54.28
CA PHE A 77 -27.73 31.95 -53.47
C PHE A 77 -26.80 32.82 -54.34
N ASN A 78 -26.14 32.23 -55.34
CA ASN A 78 -25.26 32.95 -56.26
C ASN A 78 -26.04 33.94 -57.16
N ARG A 79 -27.26 33.60 -57.58
CA ARG A 79 -28.15 34.53 -58.31
C ARG A 79 -28.65 35.68 -57.45
N ARG A 80 -28.98 35.44 -56.18
CA ARG A 80 -29.41 36.50 -55.25
C ARG A 80 -28.25 37.40 -54.84
N LEU A 81 -27.04 36.85 -54.71
CA LEU A 81 -25.81 37.62 -54.47
C LEU A 81 -25.44 38.49 -55.68
N ASN A 82 -25.49 37.93 -56.90
CA ASN A 82 -25.25 38.70 -58.13
C ASN A 82 -26.36 39.71 -58.43
N GLY A 83 -27.60 39.44 -58.02
CA GLY A 83 -28.73 40.38 -58.15
C GLY A 83 -28.64 41.59 -57.21
N LEU A 84 -27.94 41.46 -56.08
CA LEU A 84 -27.71 42.55 -55.14
C LEU A 84 -26.46 43.38 -55.47
N LEU A 85 -25.48 42.79 -56.17
CA LEU A 85 -24.22 43.42 -56.57
C LEU A 85 -24.14 43.84 -58.06
N GLY A 86 -25.17 43.57 -58.87
CA GLY A 86 -25.16 43.85 -60.31
C GLY A 86 -26.27 44.80 -60.76
N ARG A 87 -25.95 46.08 -60.97
CA ARG A 87 -26.76 46.94 -61.86
C ARG A 87 -25.87 47.79 -62.76
N LYS A 88 -25.69 47.34 -64.00
CA LYS A 88 -26.30 47.91 -65.22
C LYS A 88 -25.38 47.70 -66.43
N ASP A 89 -25.81 46.82 -67.33
CA ASP A 89 -25.31 46.71 -68.69
C ASP A 89 -25.46 48.01 -69.48
N ASN A 90 -24.48 48.32 -70.33
CA ASN A 90 -24.71 48.98 -71.60
C ASN A 90 -23.83 48.32 -72.66
N GLY A 91 -24.48 47.76 -73.69
CA GLY A 91 -23.84 47.02 -74.77
C GLY A 91 -23.10 47.92 -75.77
N GLY A 92 -22.24 47.30 -76.57
CA GLY A 92 -21.60 47.95 -77.71
C GLY A 92 -20.34 47.24 -78.20
N ASN A 93 -20.50 46.50 -79.29
CA ASN A 93 -19.55 46.12 -80.35
C ASN A 93 -18.13 46.76 -80.32
N GLY A 94 -17.07 45.94 -80.48
CA GLY A 94 -15.75 46.47 -80.91
C GLY A 94 -14.51 45.63 -80.54
N ASN A 95 -14.02 44.86 -81.51
CA ASN A 95 -12.62 44.57 -81.86
C ASN A 95 -11.47 44.82 -80.84
N GLN A 96 -10.79 43.71 -80.50
CA GLN A 96 -9.33 43.50 -80.36
C GLN A 96 -8.42 44.70 -80.05
N GLY A 97 -7.75 44.65 -78.89
CA GLY A 97 -6.62 45.55 -78.59
C GLY A 97 -6.06 45.38 -77.18
N PHE A 98 -4.89 44.76 -77.09
CA PHE A 98 -4.03 44.66 -75.90
C PHE A 98 -3.71 46.03 -75.31
N GLY A 99 -3.83 46.19 -73.98
CA GLY A 99 -3.35 47.39 -73.31
C GLY A 99 -3.78 47.55 -71.85
N GLY A 100 -2.88 47.15 -70.93
CA GLY A 100 -2.62 47.77 -69.61
C GLY A 100 -3.75 47.85 -68.56
N PRO A 101 -3.45 47.66 -67.26
CA PRO A 101 -4.44 47.86 -66.21
C PRO A 101 -4.70 49.36 -66.02
N ARG A 102 -5.73 49.89 -66.68
CA ARG A 102 -6.28 51.22 -66.38
C ARG A 102 -7.44 51.10 -65.43
N THR A 103 -7.18 51.52 -64.20
CA THR A 103 -8.18 51.88 -63.20
C THR A 103 -9.03 53.04 -63.73
N SER A 104 -10.33 52.85 -63.98
CA SER A 104 -11.33 53.92 -63.94
C SER A 104 -12.74 53.35 -64.08
N GLY A 105 -13.61 53.61 -63.10
CA GLY A 105 -15.00 53.13 -63.13
C GLY A 105 -15.70 53.41 -61.81
N LYS A 106 -16.18 54.66 -61.67
CA LYS A 106 -16.92 55.22 -60.53
C LYS A 106 -18.23 54.44 -60.33
N GLY A 107 -18.15 53.36 -59.54
CA GLY A 107 -19.18 52.35 -59.30
C GLY A 107 -18.63 51.11 -58.56
N SER A 108 -17.31 50.91 -58.58
CA SER A 108 -16.58 49.84 -57.88
C SER A 108 -16.36 50.06 -56.37
N GLY A 109 -16.74 51.22 -55.83
CA GLY A 109 -16.55 51.55 -54.40
C GLY A 109 -17.38 50.68 -53.45
N VAL A 110 -18.55 50.21 -53.89
CA VAL A 110 -19.41 49.33 -53.09
C VAL A 110 -18.91 47.88 -53.12
N GLY A 111 -18.49 47.38 -54.29
CA GLY A 111 -17.93 46.02 -54.41
C GLY A 111 -16.59 45.85 -53.69
N ALA A 112 -15.68 46.83 -53.80
CA ALA A 112 -14.44 46.82 -53.04
C ALA A 112 -14.68 46.96 -51.52
N GLY A 113 -15.65 47.78 -51.12
CA GLY A 113 -16.05 47.94 -49.72
C GLY A 113 -16.61 46.65 -49.11
N VAL A 114 -17.42 45.89 -49.87
CA VAL A 114 -17.96 44.59 -49.43
C VAL A 114 -16.85 43.54 -49.30
N ILE A 115 -15.89 43.50 -50.23
CA ILE A 115 -14.75 42.57 -50.15
C ILE A 115 -13.87 42.90 -48.94
N VAL A 116 -13.56 44.18 -48.70
CA VAL A 116 -12.79 44.61 -47.52
C VAL A 116 -13.55 44.28 -46.24
N ALA A 117 -14.86 44.53 -46.19
CA ALA A 117 -15.69 44.18 -45.04
C ALA A 117 -15.72 42.66 -44.78
N ALA A 118 -15.79 41.83 -45.83
CA ALA A 118 -15.74 40.38 -45.71
C ALA A 118 -14.38 39.89 -45.21
N VAL A 119 -13.28 40.45 -45.71
CA VAL A 119 -11.91 40.14 -45.25
C VAL A 119 -11.73 40.55 -43.78
N VAL A 120 -12.20 41.72 -43.38
CA VAL A 120 -12.16 42.17 -41.98
C VAL A 120 -13.05 41.30 -41.10
N GLY A 121 -14.21 40.88 -41.58
CA GLY A 121 -15.10 39.96 -40.87
C GLY A 121 -14.46 38.59 -40.62
N ILE A 122 -13.84 37.99 -41.65
CA ILE A 122 -13.09 36.73 -41.53
C ILE A 122 -11.88 36.91 -40.61
N TRP A 123 -11.19 38.05 -40.71
CA TRP A 123 -10.08 38.39 -39.82
C TRP A 123 -10.56 38.42 -38.37
N LEU A 124 -11.61 39.18 -38.03
CA LEU A 124 -12.18 39.22 -36.67
C LEU A 124 -12.68 37.85 -36.17
N ALA A 125 -13.28 37.04 -37.06
CA ALA A 125 -13.73 35.69 -36.73
C ALA A 125 -12.56 34.73 -36.45
N SER A 126 -11.40 34.93 -37.05
CA SER A 126 -10.19 34.14 -36.75
C SER A 126 -9.66 34.34 -35.32
N GLY A 127 -10.20 35.33 -34.59
CA GLY A 127 -9.88 35.59 -33.19
C GLY A 127 -10.54 34.64 -32.18
N PHE A 128 -11.53 33.84 -32.59
CA PHE A 128 -12.15 32.85 -31.70
C PHE A 128 -11.26 31.62 -31.52
N PHE A 129 -11.06 31.21 -30.28
CA PHE A 129 -10.35 29.99 -29.94
C PHE A 129 -10.99 29.32 -28.72
N MET A 130 -10.78 28.01 -28.57
CA MET A 130 -11.32 27.23 -27.48
C MET A 130 -10.19 26.77 -26.57
N VAL A 131 -10.36 26.98 -25.27
CA VAL A 131 -9.45 26.50 -24.22
C VAL A 131 -10.10 25.32 -23.52
N GLN A 132 -9.38 24.21 -23.41
CA GLN A 132 -9.88 22.99 -22.76
C GLN A 132 -9.87 23.15 -21.23
N GLU A 133 -10.66 22.34 -20.54
CA GLU A 133 -10.59 22.25 -19.07
C GLU A 133 -9.19 21.84 -18.61
N GLY A 134 -8.69 22.43 -17.52
CA GLY A 134 -7.33 22.21 -17.03
C GLY A 134 -6.24 23.00 -17.79
N GLN A 135 -6.60 23.73 -18.84
CA GLN A 135 -5.72 24.67 -19.54
C GLN A 135 -6.11 26.12 -19.25
N THR A 136 -5.16 27.04 -19.38
CA THR A 136 -5.40 28.48 -19.38
C THR A 136 -4.59 29.11 -20.48
N ALA A 137 -5.23 30.00 -21.23
CA ALA A 137 -4.56 30.79 -22.24
C ALA A 137 -4.11 32.12 -21.65
N VAL A 138 -2.83 32.43 -21.77
CA VAL A 138 -2.28 33.74 -21.43
C VAL A 138 -2.29 34.59 -22.70
N ILE A 139 -3.04 35.69 -22.67
CA ILE A 139 -3.16 36.60 -23.81
C ILE A 139 -2.09 37.68 -23.69
N LEU A 140 -1.25 37.74 -24.71
CA LEU A 140 -0.21 38.73 -24.87
C LEU A 140 -0.68 39.77 -25.89
N GLN A 141 -0.55 41.05 -25.57
CA GLN A 141 -0.74 42.15 -26.52
C GLN A 141 0.62 42.77 -26.84
N PHE A 142 1.06 42.65 -28.09
CA PHE A 142 2.42 43.07 -28.51
C PHE A 142 3.53 42.55 -27.57
N GLY A 143 3.39 41.32 -27.07
CA GLY A 143 4.36 40.70 -26.16
C GLY A 143 4.23 41.08 -24.67
N LYS A 144 3.32 41.98 -24.29
CA LYS A 144 3.03 42.28 -22.88
C LYS A 144 1.82 41.49 -22.38
N PHE A 145 1.87 41.02 -21.14
CA PHE A 145 0.72 40.39 -20.47
C PHE A 145 -0.49 41.33 -20.43
N LYS A 146 -1.68 40.83 -20.79
CA LYS A 146 -2.93 41.59 -20.66
C LYS A 146 -3.91 40.93 -19.71
N TYR A 147 -4.27 39.68 -19.98
CA TYR A 147 -5.18 38.89 -19.14
C TYR A 147 -5.01 37.40 -19.40
N SER A 148 -5.47 36.58 -18.46
CA SER A 148 -5.57 35.13 -18.59
C SER A 148 -7.01 34.75 -18.89
N ALA A 149 -7.22 33.89 -19.87
CA ALA A 149 -8.53 33.35 -20.23
C ALA A 149 -8.64 31.90 -19.76
N GLY A 150 -9.69 31.63 -18.99
CA GLY A 150 -10.00 30.30 -18.48
C GLY A 150 -10.61 29.36 -19.53
N PRO A 151 -11.04 28.16 -19.12
CA PRO A 151 -11.66 27.17 -20.00
C PRO A 151 -12.92 27.70 -20.71
N GLY A 152 -13.10 27.33 -21.97
CA GLY A 152 -14.25 27.72 -22.78
C GLY A 152 -13.88 28.44 -24.09
N ILE A 153 -14.90 29.00 -24.74
CA ILE A 153 -14.75 29.79 -25.96
C ILE A 153 -14.30 31.18 -25.57
N ASN A 154 -13.11 31.55 -26.02
CA ASN A 154 -12.53 32.85 -25.79
C ASN A 154 -12.31 33.56 -27.13
N TRP A 155 -12.39 34.89 -27.09
CA TRP A 155 -12.11 35.72 -28.25
C TRP A 155 -10.89 36.59 -27.94
N ARG A 156 -9.93 36.60 -28.86
CA ARG A 156 -8.79 37.52 -28.87
C ARG A 156 -8.79 38.32 -30.15
N MET A 157 -8.10 39.46 -30.14
CA MET A 157 -7.79 40.14 -31.38
C MET A 157 -6.92 39.22 -32.26
N PRO A 158 -7.24 39.11 -33.56
CA PRO A 158 -6.45 38.30 -34.47
C PRO A 158 -4.99 38.79 -34.56
N TRP A 159 -4.14 37.90 -35.06
CA TRP A 159 -2.73 38.25 -35.32
C TRP A 159 -2.67 39.48 -36.27
N PRO A 160 -1.80 40.49 -36.03
CA PRO A 160 -0.60 40.51 -35.17
C PRO A 160 -0.76 41.18 -33.79
N ILE A 161 -1.96 41.61 -33.39
CA ILE A 161 -2.13 42.46 -32.19
C ILE A 161 -2.03 41.64 -30.90
N GLN A 162 -2.67 40.47 -30.87
CA GLN A 162 -2.66 39.58 -29.72
C GLN A 162 -2.25 38.16 -30.09
N SER A 163 -1.43 37.55 -29.25
CA SER A 163 -1.11 36.11 -29.27
C SER A 163 -1.67 35.44 -28.02
N ALA A 164 -1.99 34.15 -28.13
CA ALA A 164 -2.42 33.32 -27.00
C ALA A 164 -1.43 32.17 -26.83
N GLU A 165 -0.93 32.02 -25.61
CA GLU A 165 -0.09 30.90 -25.21
C GLU A 165 -0.86 30.03 -24.22
N VAL A 166 -1.09 28.77 -24.58
CA VAL A 166 -1.92 27.86 -23.78
C VAL A 166 -1.02 27.02 -22.90
N VAL A 167 -1.27 27.06 -21.59
CA VAL A 167 -0.51 26.32 -20.57
C VAL A 167 -1.44 25.36 -19.86
N ASN A 168 -0.97 24.13 -19.62
CA ASN A 168 -1.72 23.13 -18.86
C ASN A 168 -1.40 23.27 -17.36
N LEU A 169 -2.41 23.62 -16.56
CA LEU A 169 -2.32 23.79 -15.10
C LEU A 169 -2.57 22.47 -14.36
N SER A 170 -3.42 21.61 -14.93
CA SER A 170 -3.83 20.34 -14.31
C SER A 170 -2.83 19.19 -14.45
N ALA A 171 -1.88 19.30 -15.38
CA ALA A 171 -0.89 18.26 -15.62
C ALA A 171 0.11 18.20 -14.45
N VAL A 172 0.11 17.08 -13.74
CA VAL A 172 1.15 16.78 -12.74
C VAL A 172 2.43 16.44 -13.47
N ARG A 173 3.48 17.19 -13.17
CA ARG A 173 4.84 16.95 -13.69
C ARG A 173 5.70 16.39 -12.57
N SER A 174 6.60 15.49 -12.95
CA SER A 174 7.54 14.87 -12.02
C SER A 174 8.95 15.11 -12.51
N VAL A 175 9.78 15.68 -11.64
CA VAL A 175 11.21 15.85 -11.87
C VAL A 175 11.95 14.94 -10.92
N GLU A 176 12.83 14.11 -11.46
CA GLU A 176 13.71 13.25 -10.70
C GLU A 176 15.06 13.94 -10.50
N VAL A 177 15.48 14.03 -9.25
CA VAL A 177 16.73 14.66 -8.82
C VAL A 177 17.64 13.58 -8.24
N GLY A 178 18.92 13.63 -8.59
CA GLY A 178 19.90 12.62 -8.21
C GLY A 178 20.08 11.49 -9.23
N ARG A 179 20.01 11.80 -10.53
CA ARG A 179 20.29 10.82 -11.59
C ARG A 179 21.70 10.27 -11.42
N SER A 180 21.87 8.97 -11.67
CA SER A 180 23.16 8.26 -11.59
C SER A 180 24.07 8.57 -12.78
N THR A 181 24.19 9.83 -13.17
CA THR A 181 25.24 10.22 -14.13
C THR A 181 26.54 10.21 -13.34
N SER A 182 27.29 9.11 -13.43
CA SER A 182 28.63 9.05 -12.85
C SER A 182 29.48 10.12 -13.54
N ILE A 183 29.96 11.08 -12.74
CA ILE A 183 30.96 12.03 -13.21
C ILE A 183 32.23 11.20 -13.48
N LYS A 184 32.60 11.08 -14.75
CA LYS A 184 33.64 10.14 -15.25
C LYS A 184 35.02 10.29 -14.60
N ASP A 185 35.27 11.37 -13.87
CA ASP A 185 36.56 11.66 -13.23
C ASP A 185 36.61 11.39 -11.71
N SER A 186 35.47 11.25 -11.02
CA SER A 186 35.46 11.19 -9.53
C SER A 186 34.81 9.93 -8.94
N ASN A 187 34.18 9.07 -9.74
CA ASN A 187 33.34 7.96 -9.26
C ASN A 187 32.22 8.39 -8.28
N LEU A 188 31.98 9.69 -8.11
CA LEU A 188 30.90 10.24 -7.29
C LEU A 188 29.67 10.44 -8.17
N LYS A 189 28.50 10.14 -7.61
CA LYS A 189 27.22 10.38 -8.26
C LYS A 189 26.90 11.88 -8.09
N ASP A 190 26.23 12.47 -9.07
CA ASP A 190 25.70 13.86 -8.99
C ASP A 190 24.74 14.07 -7.78
N SER A 191 24.28 12.95 -7.22
CA SER A 191 23.41 12.83 -6.06
C SER A 191 24.12 12.73 -4.70
N SER A 192 25.45 12.71 -4.65
CA SER A 192 26.22 12.50 -3.42
C SER A 192 26.33 13.82 -2.63
N MET A 193 25.94 13.79 -1.36
CA MET A 193 25.89 14.96 -0.47
C MET A 193 26.62 14.67 0.84
N LEU A 194 27.16 15.73 1.46
CA LEU A 194 27.81 15.66 2.77
C LEU A 194 26.84 16.03 3.88
N THR A 195 26.76 15.20 4.92
CA THR A 195 25.96 15.44 6.13
C THR A 195 26.71 16.30 7.14
N GLN A 196 26.03 16.70 8.22
CA GLN A 196 26.62 17.47 9.31
C GLN A 196 27.82 16.78 9.98
N ASP A 197 27.80 15.45 10.02
CA ASP A 197 28.81 14.57 10.62
C ASP A 197 29.86 14.08 9.62
N GLU A 198 30.04 14.81 8.51
CA GLU A 198 31.09 14.55 7.50
C GLU A 198 30.94 13.21 6.76
N ASN A 199 29.74 12.62 6.77
CA ASN A 199 29.44 11.41 6.03
C ASN A 199 28.90 11.74 4.63
N ILE A 200 29.30 10.97 3.63
CA ILE A 200 28.78 11.09 2.27
C ILE A 200 27.57 10.17 2.14
N ILE A 201 26.46 10.68 1.60
CA ILE A 201 25.25 9.91 1.32
C ILE A 201 24.71 10.20 -0.08
N ASP A 202 24.15 9.17 -0.72
CA ASP A 202 23.44 9.30 -2.00
C ASP A 202 21.94 9.47 -1.76
N VAL A 203 21.38 10.60 -2.20
CA VAL A 203 19.96 10.94 -1.97
C VAL A 203 19.17 11.07 -3.27
N ARG A 204 18.32 10.09 -3.56
CA ARG A 204 17.43 10.10 -4.73
C ARG A 204 16.00 10.41 -4.35
N PHE A 205 15.39 11.35 -5.06
CA PHE A 205 14.02 11.76 -4.80
C PHE A 205 13.33 12.32 -6.05
N THR A 206 12.00 12.33 -6.02
CA THR A 206 11.15 12.85 -7.09
C THR A 206 10.29 13.97 -6.55
N VAL A 207 10.31 15.11 -7.23
CA VAL A 207 9.46 16.27 -6.94
C VAL A 207 8.28 16.24 -7.89
N GLN A 208 7.07 16.17 -7.33
CA GLN A 208 5.83 16.31 -8.10
C GLN A 208 5.28 17.71 -7.92
N TYR A 209 5.01 18.38 -9.04
CA TYR A 209 4.52 19.76 -9.05
C TYR A 209 3.45 19.98 -10.12
N VAL A 210 2.71 21.05 -9.94
CA VAL A 210 1.72 21.58 -10.89
C VAL A 210 1.95 23.06 -11.08
N ILE A 211 1.57 23.58 -12.24
CA ILE A 211 1.55 25.02 -12.44
C ILE A 211 0.28 25.56 -11.79
N GLN A 212 0.43 26.55 -10.91
CA GLN A 212 -0.67 27.26 -10.28
C GLN A 212 -1.04 28.53 -11.06
N ASP A 213 -0.05 29.30 -11.50
CA ASP A 213 -0.26 30.55 -12.24
C ASP A 213 0.49 30.51 -13.57
N ALA A 214 -0.27 30.46 -14.67
CA ALA A 214 0.28 30.42 -16.02
C ALA A 214 0.98 31.72 -16.43
N SER A 215 0.59 32.87 -15.86
CA SER A 215 1.22 34.15 -16.17
C SER A 215 2.60 34.24 -15.52
N GLU A 216 2.70 33.96 -14.22
CA GLU A 216 3.98 33.96 -13.52
C GLU A 216 4.96 32.94 -14.12
N PHE A 217 4.44 31.76 -14.46
CA PHE A 217 5.20 30.70 -15.12
C PHE A 217 5.82 31.12 -16.45
N LEU A 218 5.09 31.85 -17.31
CA LEU A 218 5.60 32.25 -18.63
C LEU A 218 6.58 33.44 -18.59
N PHE A 219 6.49 34.30 -17.57
CA PHE A 219 7.27 35.55 -17.53
C PHE A 219 8.49 35.50 -16.59
N PHE A 220 8.40 34.78 -15.48
CA PHE A 220 9.49 34.71 -14.49
C PHE A 220 10.39 33.49 -14.67
N ASN A 221 9.93 32.46 -15.38
CA ASN A 221 10.80 31.36 -15.81
C ASN A 221 11.54 31.77 -17.09
N LYS A 222 12.80 32.20 -16.94
CA LYS A 222 13.66 32.63 -18.06
C LYS A 222 14.28 31.47 -18.85
N THR A 223 14.13 30.24 -18.40
CA THR A 223 14.65 29.09 -19.16
C THR A 223 13.72 28.84 -20.33
N ASP A 224 14.30 28.61 -21.50
CA ASP A 224 13.64 28.37 -22.78
C ASP A 224 12.42 27.44 -22.64
N ARG A 225 11.41 27.56 -23.52
CA ARG A 225 10.13 26.83 -23.44
C ARG A 225 10.36 25.30 -23.25
N GLY A 226 10.39 24.83 -22.00
CA GLY A 226 10.77 23.45 -21.61
C GLY A 226 11.77 23.33 -20.46
N GLY A 227 12.27 24.43 -19.90
CA GLY A 227 13.26 24.44 -18.81
C GLY A 227 12.69 24.62 -17.39
N ASP A 228 11.40 24.39 -17.19
CA ASP A 228 10.80 24.34 -15.84
C ASP A 228 11.37 23.21 -14.99
N GLU A 229 11.74 22.10 -15.62
CA GLU A 229 12.46 21.02 -14.95
C GLU A 229 13.78 21.50 -14.34
N GLU A 230 14.51 22.38 -15.01
CA GLU A 230 15.83 22.87 -14.56
C GLU A 230 15.71 23.72 -13.29
N LEU A 231 14.79 24.69 -13.27
CA LEU A 231 14.59 25.53 -12.08
C LEU A 231 14.10 24.72 -10.88
N VAL A 232 13.19 23.77 -11.11
CA VAL A 232 12.71 22.87 -10.06
C VAL A 232 13.84 21.97 -9.57
N THR A 233 14.68 21.44 -10.47
CA THR A 233 15.86 20.63 -10.14
C THR A 233 16.84 21.42 -9.30
N GLN A 234 17.20 22.64 -9.70
CA GLN A 234 18.13 23.50 -8.95
C GLN A 234 17.60 23.90 -7.57
N ALA A 235 16.30 24.24 -7.47
CA ALA A 235 15.67 24.53 -6.19
C ALA A 235 15.62 23.30 -5.27
N ALA A 236 15.35 22.13 -5.85
CA ALA A 236 15.34 20.85 -5.17
C ALA A 236 16.73 20.43 -4.68
N GLU A 237 17.76 20.54 -5.51
CA GLU A 237 19.14 20.28 -5.12
C GLU A 237 19.63 21.22 -4.03
N THR A 238 19.27 22.51 -4.11
CA THR A 238 19.64 23.48 -3.07
C THR A 238 18.96 23.12 -1.75
N SER A 239 17.67 22.77 -1.79
CA SER A 239 16.90 22.39 -0.60
C SER A 239 17.42 21.09 0.02
N VAL A 240 17.74 20.09 -0.80
CA VAL A 240 18.28 18.82 -0.30
C VAL A 240 19.67 19.02 0.30
N ARG A 241 20.53 19.84 -0.32
CA ARG A 241 21.86 20.20 0.20
C ARG A 241 21.76 20.89 1.55
N GLU A 242 20.83 21.84 1.71
CA GLU A 242 20.61 22.50 2.99
C GLU A 242 20.13 21.52 4.07
N ILE A 243 19.12 20.70 3.78
CA ILE A 243 18.54 19.80 4.76
C ILE A 243 19.54 18.70 5.15
N VAL A 244 20.21 18.09 4.18
CA VAL A 244 21.21 17.04 4.45
C VAL A 244 22.41 17.61 5.20
N GLY A 245 22.91 18.79 4.82
CA GLY A 245 24.07 19.41 5.49
C GLY A 245 23.79 19.87 6.93
N ARG A 246 22.52 20.09 7.29
CA ARG A 246 22.12 20.46 8.66
C ARG A 246 21.77 19.27 9.55
N ASN A 247 21.64 18.06 8.98
CA ASN A 247 21.28 16.85 9.71
C ASN A 247 22.44 15.85 9.73
N LYS A 248 22.45 14.99 10.74
CA LYS A 248 23.38 13.86 10.83
C LYS A 248 22.93 12.72 9.92
N MET A 249 23.87 11.87 9.50
CA MET A 249 23.59 10.72 8.64
C MET A 249 22.44 9.84 9.16
N ASP A 250 22.49 9.46 10.44
CA ASP A 250 21.49 8.57 11.04
C ASP A 250 20.07 9.15 10.98
N ALA A 251 19.94 10.47 11.15
CA ALA A 251 18.66 11.17 11.05
C ALA A 251 18.11 11.14 9.62
N VAL A 252 18.98 11.23 8.60
CA VAL A 252 18.56 11.19 7.20
C VAL A 252 18.26 9.75 6.75
N LEU A 253 18.98 8.75 7.27
CA LEU A 253 18.82 7.34 6.90
C LEU A 253 17.66 6.63 7.62
N TYR A 254 17.54 6.84 8.93
CA TYR A 254 16.71 6.03 9.82
C TYR A 254 15.54 6.82 10.45
N GLU A 255 15.67 8.13 10.67
CA GLU A 255 14.55 8.93 11.20
C GLU A 255 13.52 9.24 10.10
N ASN A 256 12.34 9.72 10.51
CA ASN A 256 11.12 9.81 9.70
C ASN A 256 11.34 10.49 8.34
N ARG A 257 11.55 9.68 7.28
CA ARG A 257 11.66 10.11 5.88
C ARG A 257 10.51 11.02 5.44
N GLU A 258 9.33 10.83 6.04
CA GLU A 258 8.17 11.68 5.84
C GLU A 258 8.38 13.12 6.34
N GLN A 259 9.02 13.31 7.49
CA GLN A 259 9.35 14.64 8.01
C GLN A 259 10.34 15.36 7.09
N ILE A 260 11.35 14.63 6.58
CA ILE A 260 12.31 15.16 5.61
C ILE A 260 11.59 15.56 4.31
N ALA A 261 10.69 14.70 3.80
CA ALA A 261 9.90 15.00 2.62
C ALA A 261 9.03 16.26 2.78
N GLN A 262 8.40 16.43 3.95
CA GLN A 262 7.60 17.63 4.26
C GLN A 262 8.47 18.90 4.36
N GLN A 263 9.62 18.81 5.03
CA GLN A 263 10.57 19.93 5.12
C GLN A 263 11.12 20.31 3.75
N LEU A 264 11.44 19.31 2.92
CA LEU A 264 11.96 19.51 1.57
C LEU A 264 10.89 20.13 0.66
N ALA A 265 9.65 19.66 0.70
CA ALA A 265 8.54 20.28 -0.01
C ALA A 265 8.36 21.75 0.38
N LYS A 266 8.45 22.06 1.68
CA LYS A 266 8.35 23.44 2.19
C LYS A 266 9.52 24.31 1.75
N SER A 267 10.75 23.81 1.80
CA SER A 267 11.95 24.55 1.37
C SER A 267 11.93 24.83 -0.13
N ILE A 268 11.61 23.81 -0.95
CA ILE A 268 11.47 23.97 -2.41
C ILE A 268 10.38 24.99 -2.72
N GLN A 269 9.21 24.90 -2.07
CA GLN A 269 8.15 25.87 -2.29
C GLN A 269 8.58 27.28 -1.89
N ALA A 270 9.36 27.45 -0.82
CA ALA A 270 9.86 28.77 -0.41
C ALA A 270 10.78 29.39 -1.47
N ILE A 271 11.70 28.59 -2.03
CA ILE A 271 12.60 29.02 -3.12
C ILE A 271 11.80 29.37 -4.39
N LEU A 272 10.89 28.49 -4.82
CA LEU A 272 10.06 28.72 -6.02
C LEU A 272 9.13 29.93 -5.87
N SER A 273 8.61 30.16 -4.67
CA SER A 273 7.77 31.33 -4.37
C SER A 273 8.59 32.63 -4.35
N ALA A 274 9.83 32.59 -3.88
CA ALA A 274 10.73 33.74 -3.91
C ALA A 274 11.06 34.18 -5.35
N TYR A 275 11.20 33.21 -6.26
CA TYR A 275 11.38 33.48 -7.69
C TYR A 275 10.08 33.77 -8.46
N LYS A 276 8.92 33.70 -7.81
CA LYS A 276 7.59 33.90 -8.42
C LYS A 276 7.40 33.07 -9.68
N THR A 277 7.71 31.77 -9.62
CA THR A 277 7.65 30.88 -10.79
C THR A 277 6.23 30.43 -11.13
N GLY A 278 5.22 30.74 -10.30
CA GLY A 278 3.86 30.21 -10.46
C GLY A 278 3.76 28.69 -10.29
N ILE A 279 4.80 28.01 -9.79
CA ILE A 279 4.84 26.56 -9.58
C ILE A 279 4.43 26.22 -8.14
N ARG A 280 3.58 25.21 -7.99
CA ARG A 280 3.20 24.64 -6.71
C ARG A 280 3.68 23.20 -6.60
N VAL A 281 4.47 22.93 -5.56
CA VAL A 281 4.90 21.58 -5.20
C VAL A 281 3.73 20.85 -4.56
N LEU A 282 3.39 19.66 -5.07
CA LEU A 282 2.35 18.80 -4.50
C LEU A 282 2.93 17.89 -3.44
N SER A 283 3.97 17.14 -3.81
CA SER A 283 4.61 16.18 -2.94
C SER A 283 6.06 15.99 -3.35
N VAL A 284 6.86 15.56 -2.38
CA VAL A 284 8.22 15.10 -2.64
C VAL A 284 8.34 13.69 -2.13
N ASN A 285 8.77 12.79 -3.00
CA ASN A 285 8.96 11.38 -2.67
C ASN A 285 10.45 11.07 -2.59
N VAL A 286 10.94 10.77 -1.38
CA VAL A 286 12.33 10.36 -1.14
C VAL A 286 12.45 8.87 -1.41
N GLN A 287 13.04 8.49 -2.55
CA GLN A 287 13.11 7.11 -3.01
C GLN A 287 14.16 6.30 -2.24
N SER A 288 15.40 6.80 -2.18
CA SER A 288 16.47 6.11 -1.47
C SER A 288 17.47 7.10 -0.88
N VAL A 289 17.89 6.83 0.35
CA VAL A 289 19.02 7.47 1.00
C VAL A 289 19.92 6.33 1.43
N GLN A 290 21.12 6.25 0.85
CA GLN A 290 22.06 5.15 1.10
C GLN A 290 23.49 5.68 1.20
N PRO A 291 24.35 5.06 2.02
CA PRO A 291 25.79 5.29 1.95
C PRO A 291 26.35 4.86 0.57
N PRO A 292 27.52 5.39 0.16
CA PRO A 292 28.21 4.95 -1.04
C PRO A 292 28.49 3.44 -1.03
N GLU A 293 28.40 2.80 -2.20
CA GLU A 293 28.58 1.35 -2.35
C GLU A 293 29.93 0.85 -1.81
N GLN A 294 30.96 1.70 -1.85
CA GLN A 294 32.32 1.38 -1.39
C GLN A 294 32.40 1.10 0.12
N VAL A 295 31.53 1.72 0.92
CA VAL A 295 31.56 1.63 2.39
C VAL A 295 30.38 0.83 2.97
N GLN A 296 29.41 0.45 2.14
CA GLN A 296 28.19 -0.22 2.56
C GLN A 296 28.45 -1.50 3.37
N ALA A 297 29.40 -2.34 2.93
CA ALA A 297 29.73 -3.58 3.62
C ALA A 297 30.25 -3.36 5.06
N ALA A 298 31.00 -2.28 5.29
CA ALA A 298 31.50 -1.95 6.63
C ALA A 298 30.38 -1.41 7.55
N PHE A 299 29.45 -0.63 7.00
CA PHE A 299 28.28 -0.18 7.74
C PHE A 299 27.35 -1.33 8.13
N ASP A 300 27.14 -2.27 7.21
CA ASP A 300 26.33 -3.47 7.47
C ASP A 300 26.96 -4.32 8.58
N ASP A 301 28.29 -4.41 8.63
CA ASP A 301 29.01 -5.12 9.69
C ASP A 301 28.86 -4.44 11.07
N VAL A 302 28.97 -3.11 11.15
CA VAL A 302 28.73 -2.35 12.40
C VAL A 302 27.29 -2.52 12.89
N ASN A 303 26.33 -2.48 11.98
CA ASN A 303 24.92 -2.68 12.30
C ASN A 303 24.66 -4.11 12.80
N LYS A 304 25.26 -5.11 12.15
CA LYS A 304 25.20 -6.51 12.58
C LYS A 304 25.83 -6.69 13.96
N ALA A 305 27.01 -6.14 14.19
CA ALA A 305 27.69 -6.20 15.47
C ALA A 305 26.88 -5.52 16.59
N SER A 306 26.20 -4.41 16.28
CA SER A 306 25.31 -3.71 17.23
C SER A 306 24.08 -4.55 17.58
N GLN A 307 23.48 -5.22 16.60
CA GLN A 307 22.37 -6.14 16.82
C GLN A 307 22.81 -7.38 17.61
N ASP A 308 23.99 -7.94 17.30
CA ASP A 308 24.54 -9.09 18.02
C ASP A 308 24.89 -8.72 19.47
N ARG A 309 25.39 -7.51 19.72
CA ARG A 309 25.58 -6.97 21.08
C ARG A 309 24.26 -6.89 21.84
N GLU A 310 23.22 -6.30 21.24
CA GLU A 310 21.92 -6.16 21.90
C GLU A 310 21.27 -7.52 22.17
N ARG A 311 21.43 -8.46 21.24
CA ARG A 311 21.02 -9.86 21.41
C ARG A 311 21.75 -10.50 22.59
N ALA A 312 23.07 -10.39 22.65
CA ALA A 312 23.88 -10.96 23.74
C ALA A 312 23.50 -10.38 25.12
N ILE A 313 23.22 -9.07 25.19
CA ILE A 313 22.72 -8.43 26.41
C ILE A 313 21.35 -8.99 26.79
N SER A 314 20.43 -9.09 25.82
CA SER A 314 19.08 -9.61 26.03
C SER A 314 19.09 -11.08 26.49
N GLU A 315 19.93 -11.92 25.89
CA GLU A 315 20.11 -13.33 26.27
C GLU A 315 20.72 -13.46 27.67
N GLY A 316 21.72 -12.64 28.00
CA GLY A 316 22.31 -12.61 29.34
C GLY A 316 21.30 -12.20 30.41
N GLN A 317 20.48 -11.18 30.14
CA GLN A 317 19.39 -10.78 31.03
C GLN A 317 18.33 -11.87 31.17
N ALA A 318 17.93 -12.52 30.06
CA ALA A 318 16.98 -13.63 30.09
C ALA A 318 17.51 -14.80 30.94
N TYR A 319 18.78 -15.16 30.79
CA TYR A 319 19.42 -16.22 31.58
C TYR A 319 19.46 -15.88 33.07
N ALA A 320 19.85 -14.65 33.43
CA ALA A 320 19.85 -14.20 34.82
C ALA A 320 18.43 -14.21 35.42
N ASN A 321 17.45 -13.76 34.65
CA ASN A 321 16.04 -13.73 35.04
C ASN A 321 15.42 -15.14 35.15
N ASP A 322 15.98 -16.16 34.52
CA ASP A 322 15.55 -17.56 34.67
C ASP A 322 16.23 -18.26 35.85
N ILE A 323 17.56 -18.14 35.97
CA ILE A 323 18.33 -18.87 36.98
C ILE A 323 18.11 -18.33 38.39
N ILE A 324 18.06 -17.01 38.59
CA ILE A 324 17.94 -16.43 39.93
C ILE A 324 16.62 -16.84 40.61
N PRO A 325 15.44 -16.74 39.95
CA PRO A 325 14.19 -17.19 40.55
C PRO A 325 14.12 -18.70 40.76
N ARG A 326 14.66 -19.50 39.83
CA ARG A 326 14.73 -20.97 39.99
C ARG A 326 15.56 -21.35 41.21
N ALA A 327 16.75 -20.78 41.36
CA ALA A 327 17.63 -21.03 42.50
C ALA A 327 17.00 -20.58 43.82
N LYS A 328 16.32 -19.42 43.84
CA LYS A 328 15.56 -18.98 45.02
C LYS A 328 14.41 -19.93 45.35
N GLY A 329 13.70 -20.41 44.34
CA GLY A 329 12.60 -21.37 44.49
C GLY A 329 13.07 -22.72 45.03
N THR A 330 14.19 -23.25 44.53
CA THR A 330 14.77 -24.50 45.03
C THR A 330 15.30 -24.36 46.46
N ALA A 331 15.95 -23.23 46.79
CA ALA A 331 16.41 -22.95 48.14
C ALA A 331 15.25 -22.83 49.12
N ALA A 332 14.18 -22.12 48.76
CA ALA A 332 12.97 -22.02 49.57
C ALA A 332 12.33 -23.40 49.78
N ARG A 333 12.17 -24.19 48.71
CA ARG A 333 11.61 -25.54 48.79
C ARG A 333 12.42 -26.44 49.74
N LEU A 334 13.75 -26.45 49.63
CA LEU A 334 14.61 -27.27 50.48
C LEU A 334 14.49 -26.86 51.96
N LYS A 335 14.38 -25.56 52.23
CA LYS A 335 14.17 -25.04 53.58
C LYS A 335 12.83 -25.51 54.15
N GLU A 336 11.75 -25.34 53.39
CA GLU A 336 10.40 -25.79 53.80
C GLU A 336 10.34 -27.32 53.99
N GLU A 337 10.98 -28.11 53.13
CA GLU A 337 11.08 -29.57 53.28
C GLU A 337 11.83 -29.96 54.57
N SER A 338 12.90 -29.22 54.89
CA SER A 338 13.68 -29.44 56.12
C SER A 338 12.87 -29.07 57.38
N GLU A 339 12.15 -27.97 57.34
CA GLU A 339 11.26 -27.54 58.43
C GLU A 339 10.08 -28.51 58.61
N ALA A 340 9.48 -28.98 57.51
CA ALA A 340 8.44 -30.00 57.53
C ALA A 340 8.95 -31.34 58.10
N TYR A 341 10.17 -31.76 57.72
CA TYR A 341 10.78 -32.97 58.27
C TYR A 341 11.05 -32.84 59.77
N ARG A 342 11.63 -31.72 60.21
CA ARG A 342 11.84 -31.42 61.64
C ARG A 342 10.53 -31.44 62.40
N ALA A 343 9.50 -30.75 61.92
CA ALA A 343 8.19 -30.71 62.54
C ALA A 343 7.56 -32.11 62.63
N ARG A 344 7.67 -32.92 61.57
CA ARG A 344 7.21 -34.32 61.57
C ARG A 344 7.91 -35.15 62.63
N VAL A 345 9.24 -35.08 62.72
CA VAL A 345 10.02 -35.85 63.70
C VAL A 345 9.67 -35.44 65.13
N VAL A 346 9.56 -34.13 65.39
CA VAL A 346 9.16 -33.62 66.72
C VAL A 346 7.75 -34.07 67.08
N ALA A 347 6.78 -33.88 66.19
CA ALA A 347 5.39 -34.28 66.42
C ALA A 347 5.24 -35.79 66.61
N GLN A 348 5.99 -36.60 65.86
CA GLN A 348 6.01 -38.05 66.04
C GLN A 348 6.62 -38.45 67.38
N ALA A 349 7.74 -37.85 67.78
CA ALA A 349 8.36 -38.10 69.08
C ALA A 349 7.46 -37.68 70.26
N GLU A 350 6.79 -36.53 70.16
CA GLU A 350 5.82 -36.07 71.15
C GLU A 350 4.59 -36.99 71.22
N GLY A 351 4.09 -37.42 70.06
CA GLY A 351 3.00 -38.41 69.96
C GLY A 351 3.38 -39.73 70.61
N ASP A 352 4.56 -40.26 70.31
CA ASP A 352 5.08 -41.50 70.88
C ASP A 352 5.31 -41.37 72.40
N ALA A 353 5.86 -40.25 72.86
CA ALA A 353 6.03 -39.98 74.29
C ALA A 353 4.67 -39.88 75.01
N SER A 354 3.69 -39.22 74.41
CA SER A 354 2.33 -39.12 74.96
C SER A 354 1.63 -40.49 75.03
N ARG A 355 1.74 -41.29 73.97
CA ARG A 355 1.26 -42.68 73.95
C ARG A 355 1.92 -43.51 75.05
N PHE A 356 3.25 -43.42 75.18
CA PHE A 356 4.00 -44.15 76.20
C PHE A 356 3.57 -43.76 77.62
N ARG A 357 3.44 -42.46 77.93
CA ARG A 357 2.97 -41.99 79.25
C ARG A 357 1.58 -42.53 79.57
N SER A 358 0.68 -42.54 78.59
CA SER A 358 -0.68 -43.06 78.75
C SER A 358 -0.68 -44.56 79.08
N VAL A 359 0.13 -45.35 78.36
CA VAL A 359 0.27 -46.79 78.61
C VAL A 359 0.96 -47.08 79.95
N GLN A 360 2.00 -46.31 80.31
CA GLN A 360 2.72 -46.46 81.58
C GLN A 360 1.80 -46.24 82.79
N ALA A 361 0.91 -45.24 82.73
CA ALA A 361 -0.03 -44.94 83.80
C ALA A 361 -1.00 -46.11 84.06
N GLU A 362 -1.47 -46.79 83.01
CA GLU A 362 -2.33 -47.98 83.16
C GLU A 362 -1.53 -49.23 83.55
N TYR A 363 -0.32 -49.39 83.01
CA TYR A 363 0.60 -50.47 83.39
C TYR A 363 0.91 -50.47 84.89
N ALA A 364 1.08 -49.28 85.49
CA ALA A 364 1.31 -49.12 86.92
C ALA A 364 0.12 -49.61 87.78
N LYS A 365 -1.11 -49.60 87.26
CA LYS A 365 -2.30 -50.11 87.97
C LYS A 365 -2.43 -51.63 87.86
N ALA A 366 -2.18 -52.19 86.67
CA ALA A 366 -2.35 -53.62 86.40
C ALA A 366 -1.30 -54.16 85.40
N PRO A 367 -0.14 -54.64 85.88
CA PRO A 367 1.00 -54.96 85.01
C PRO A 367 0.84 -56.22 84.16
N GLN A 368 0.17 -57.29 84.65
CA GLN A 368 0.01 -58.52 83.87
C GLN A 368 -0.99 -58.35 82.71
N VAL A 369 -2.19 -57.83 82.98
CA VAL A 369 -3.24 -57.65 81.97
C VAL A 369 -2.79 -56.72 80.83
N THR A 370 -2.04 -55.67 81.16
CA THR A 370 -1.52 -54.73 80.17
C THR A 370 -0.48 -55.36 79.25
N ARG A 371 0.41 -56.22 79.77
CA ARG A 371 1.40 -56.96 78.96
C ARG A 371 0.74 -57.94 78.01
N ASP A 372 -0.19 -58.74 78.53
CA ASP A 372 -0.89 -59.74 77.73
C ASP A 372 -1.72 -59.06 76.64
N ARG A 373 -2.35 -57.93 76.95
CA ARG A 373 -3.07 -57.12 75.96
C ARG A 373 -2.15 -56.59 74.86
N ILE A 374 -1.03 -55.95 75.21
CA ILE A 374 -0.07 -55.43 74.23
C ILE A 374 0.48 -56.57 73.36
N TYR A 375 0.80 -57.73 73.95
CA TYR A 375 1.26 -58.90 73.21
C TYR A 375 0.19 -59.42 72.24
N LEU A 376 -1.05 -59.61 72.70
CA LEU A 376 -2.13 -60.09 71.84
C LEU A 376 -2.49 -59.08 70.75
N GLU A 377 -2.47 -57.78 71.03
CA GLU A 377 -2.75 -56.71 70.05
C GLU A 377 -1.64 -56.62 69.00
N THR A 378 -0.37 -56.68 69.41
CA THR A 378 0.77 -56.71 68.48
C THR A 378 0.77 -57.99 67.65
N MET A 379 0.51 -59.15 68.26
CA MET A 379 0.34 -60.42 67.53
C MET A 379 -0.84 -60.36 66.57
N GLN A 380 -1.98 -59.78 66.97
CA GLN A 380 -3.13 -59.58 66.09
C GLN A 380 -2.77 -58.68 64.91
N GLN A 381 -2.06 -57.57 65.13
CA GLN A 381 -1.64 -56.65 64.08
C GLN A 381 -0.64 -57.30 63.12
N ILE A 382 0.32 -58.07 63.64
CA ILE A 382 1.27 -58.85 62.84
C ILE A 382 0.52 -59.92 62.05
N TYR A 383 -0.34 -60.73 62.69
CA TYR A 383 -1.10 -61.78 62.04
C TYR A 383 -2.11 -61.26 61.01
N THR A 384 -2.63 -60.03 61.18
CA THR A 384 -3.48 -59.38 60.18
C THR A 384 -2.68 -58.95 58.94
N ASN A 385 -1.42 -58.56 59.12
CA ASN A 385 -0.54 -58.13 58.03
C ASN A 385 0.37 -59.26 57.48
N SER A 386 0.36 -60.44 58.11
CA SER A 386 1.11 -61.62 57.67
C SER A 386 0.17 -62.67 57.08
N THR A 387 0.41 -63.06 55.83
CA THR A 387 -0.38 -64.12 55.19
C THR A 387 0.03 -65.49 55.75
N LYS A 388 -0.80 -66.10 56.61
CA LYS A 388 -0.60 -67.45 57.15
C LYS A 388 -1.28 -68.49 56.25
N VAL A 389 -0.49 -69.32 55.56
CA VAL A 389 -0.97 -70.45 54.76
C VAL A 389 -0.85 -71.73 55.59
N LEU A 390 -1.96 -72.40 55.88
CA LEU A 390 -2.00 -73.69 56.59
C LEU A 390 -2.29 -74.81 55.59
N VAL A 391 -1.45 -75.84 55.58
CA VAL A 391 -1.61 -77.04 54.73
C VAL A 391 -1.92 -78.21 55.66
N ASP A 392 -3.12 -78.79 55.54
CA ASP A 392 -3.55 -79.98 56.30
C ASP A 392 -3.02 -81.24 55.59
N ALA A 393 -2.02 -81.90 56.17
CA ALA A 393 -1.41 -83.11 55.61
C ALA A 393 -1.82 -84.33 56.44
N ARG A 394 -3.01 -84.87 56.18
CA ARG A 394 -3.46 -86.13 56.79
C ARG A 394 -3.01 -87.40 56.09
N GLN A 395 -2.29 -87.31 54.96
CA GLN A 395 -1.63 -88.47 54.35
C GLN A 395 -0.48 -88.03 53.43
N GLY A 396 0.74 -88.07 53.95
CA GLY A 396 1.94 -88.58 53.28
C GLY A 396 2.34 -88.18 51.85
N ASN A 397 1.87 -87.08 51.26
CA ASN A 397 2.45 -86.58 50.00
C ASN A 397 2.44 -85.04 49.92
N ASN A 398 3.59 -84.45 50.21
CA ASN A 398 3.84 -83.01 50.23
C ASN A 398 4.05 -82.47 48.80
N LEU A 399 2.98 -82.04 48.13
CA LEU A 399 3.09 -81.09 47.02
C LEU A 399 2.78 -79.70 47.56
N LEU A 400 3.84 -79.00 47.98
CA LEU A 400 3.80 -77.61 48.43
C LEU A 400 3.47 -76.69 47.23
N TYR A 401 2.19 -76.56 46.89
CA TYR A 401 1.74 -75.54 45.95
C TYR A 401 1.69 -74.20 46.67
N LEU A 402 2.80 -73.47 46.63
CA LEU A 402 2.86 -72.07 47.03
C LEU A 402 2.48 -71.23 45.81
N PRO A 403 1.26 -70.64 45.73
CA PRO A 403 0.88 -69.80 44.61
C PRO A 403 1.60 -68.45 44.73
N LEU A 404 2.88 -68.41 44.33
CA LEU A 404 3.67 -67.19 44.22
C LEU A 404 2.98 -66.16 43.33
N ASP A 405 2.26 -66.64 42.30
CA ASP A 405 1.55 -65.81 41.32
C ASP A 405 0.42 -64.97 41.95
N LYS A 406 -0.31 -65.52 42.93
CA LYS A 406 -1.39 -64.79 43.62
C LYS A 406 -0.86 -63.85 44.71
N LEU A 407 0.28 -64.18 45.31
CA LEU A 407 0.96 -63.32 46.28
C LEU A 407 1.62 -62.12 45.58
N MET A 408 2.24 -62.33 44.42
CA MET A 408 2.79 -61.26 43.58
C MET A 408 1.68 -60.32 43.07
N ALA A 409 0.55 -60.87 42.61
CA ALA A 409 -0.60 -60.07 42.19
C ALA A 409 -1.22 -59.24 43.33
N GLN A 410 -1.21 -59.73 44.58
CA GLN A 410 -1.66 -58.95 45.75
C GLN A 410 -0.68 -57.85 46.16
N THR A 411 0.63 -58.08 46.03
CA THR A 411 1.63 -57.02 46.23
C THR A 411 1.60 -55.96 45.12
N GLU A 412 1.33 -56.34 43.87
CA GLU A 412 1.13 -55.40 42.75
C GLU A 412 -0.19 -54.60 42.89
N ALA A 413 -1.25 -55.23 43.41
CA ALA A 413 -2.52 -54.56 43.69
C ALA A 413 -2.45 -53.59 44.89
N ARG A 414 -1.46 -53.73 45.78
CA ARG A 414 -1.25 -52.84 46.94
C ARG A 414 -0.13 -51.81 46.71
N ALA A 415 0.75 -52.04 45.74
CA ALA A 415 1.81 -51.12 45.32
C ALA A 415 1.40 -50.19 44.16
N THR A 416 0.16 -50.29 43.67
CA THR A 416 -0.42 -49.29 42.78
C THR A 416 -1.17 -48.24 43.60
N PRO A 417 -0.72 -46.98 43.65
CA PRO A 417 -1.61 -45.88 43.96
C PRO A 417 -2.67 -45.88 42.85
N GLN A 418 -3.91 -46.15 43.23
CA GLN A 418 -5.07 -45.96 42.40
C GLN A 418 -5.04 -44.52 41.86
N PRO A 419 -5.01 -44.30 40.52
CA PRO A 419 -5.42 -43.02 39.97
C PRO A 419 -6.89 -42.86 40.35
N GLY A 420 -7.19 -41.84 41.14
CA GLY A 420 -8.56 -41.48 41.47
C GLY A 420 -9.37 -41.32 40.19
N GLN A 421 -10.52 -42.00 40.14
CA GLN A 421 -11.62 -41.55 39.30
C GLN A 421 -12.07 -40.18 39.83
N PRO A 422 -12.18 -39.14 39.00
CA PRO A 422 -12.99 -37.99 39.32
C PRO A 422 -14.44 -38.45 39.45
N GLY A 423 -15.01 -38.22 40.64
CA GLY A 423 -16.43 -38.46 40.91
C GLY A 423 -17.32 -37.64 39.99
N ALA A 424 -18.52 -38.18 39.75
CA ALA A 424 -19.62 -37.46 39.14
C ALA A 424 -19.90 -36.17 39.91
N ALA A 425 -19.64 -35.03 39.27
CA ALA A 425 -20.12 -33.74 39.73
C ALA A 425 -21.54 -33.54 39.22
N GLY A 426 -22.46 -33.33 40.16
CA GLY A 426 -23.78 -32.78 39.88
C GLY A 426 -23.69 -31.39 39.26
N THR A 427 -24.75 -31.03 38.54
CA THR A 427 -25.08 -29.68 38.07
C THR A 427 -25.03 -28.69 39.24
N PRO A 428 -24.60 -27.42 39.06
CA PRO A 428 -25.51 -26.43 38.47
C PRO A 428 -24.89 -25.28 37.63
N ALA A 429 -25.74 -24.76 36.74
CA ALA A 429 -25.90 -23.37 36.25
C ALA A 429 -24.81 -22.66 35.39
N PRO A 430 -25.21 -21.73 34.48
CA PRO A 430 -24.36 -21.26 33.38
C PRO A 430 -23.87 -19.79 33.47
N ALA A 431 -22.91 -19.48 32.57
CA ALA A 431 -22.47 -18.17 32.00
C ALA A 431 -21.20 -17.50 32.59
N PRO A 432 -20.47 -16.62 31.85
CA PRO A 432 -20.41 -16.38 30.38
C PRO A 432 -18.98 -16.31 29.76
N ASP A 433 -18.95 -16.15 28.44
CA ASP A 433 -17.84 -16.12 27.46
C ASP A 433 -16.65 -15.18 27.71
N ALA A 434 -15.47 -15.61 27.24
CA ALA A 434 -14.37 -14.76 26.73
C ALA A 434 -13.52 -15.50 25.66
N PRO A 435 -12.95 -14.80 24.66
CA PRO A 435 -12.74 -15.35 23.33
C PRO A 435 -11.40 -16.07 23.14
N THR A 436 -11.42 -17.12 22.32
CA THR A 436 -10.23 -17.85 21.85
C THR A 436 -9.44 -17.02 20.84
N ASP A 437 -8.20 -16.70 21.19
CA ASP A 437 -7.25 -16.04 20.29
C ASP A 437 -6.62 -17.07 19.33
N ASN A 438 -6.97 -16.96 18.04
CA ASN A 438 -6.61 -17.88 16.97
C ASN A 438 -5.15 -17.76 16.49
N ARG A 439 -4.36 -16.84 17.06
CA ARG A 439 -3.00 -16.53 16.60
C ARG A 439 -1.93 -17.55 17.00
N SER A 440 -2.20 -18.36 18.03
CA SER A 440 -1.22 -19.32 18.57
C SER A 440 -1.13 -20.62 17.77
N ARG A 441 -2.14 -20.98 16.97
CA ARG A 441 -2.10 -22.20 16.14
C ARG A 441 -1.37 -22.01 14.82
N GLU A 442 -1.33 -20.81 14.28
CA GLU A 442 -0.69 -20.55 12.98
C GLU A 442 0.85 -20.48 13.10
N SER A 443 1.38 -19.98 14.24
CA SER A 443 2.83 -19.88 14.45
C SER A 443 3.55 -21.22 14.60
N LEU A 444 2.82 -22.29 14.91
CA LEU A 444 3.35 -23.64 15.01
C LEU A 444 3.44 -24.32 13.63
N ARG A 445 2.58 -23.95 12.68
CA ARG A 445 2.59 -24.54 11.32
C ARG A 445 3.65 -23.95 10.40
N ASN A 446 4.07 -22.71 10.63
CA ASN A 446 5.09 -22.07 9.78
C ASN A 446 6.52 -22.51 10.08
N ARG A 447 6.79 -23.13 11.24
CA ARG A 447 8.15 -23.53 11.62
C ARG A 447 8.66 -24.78 10.92
N ASP A 448 7.76 -25.62 10.39
CA ASP A 448 8.12 -26.88 9.73
C ASP A 448 8.34 -26.73 8.19
N ARG A 449 8.18 -25.53 7.62
CA ARG A 449 8.34 -25.32 6.16
C ARG A 449 9.67 -24.72 5.71
N ASP A 450 10.49 -24.18 6.62
CA ASP A 450 11.75 -23.51 6.27
C ASP A 450 13.00 -24.40 6.34
N SER A 451 12.84 -25.71 6.56
CA SER A 451 13.97 -26.65 6.64
C SER A 451 13.92 -27.76 5.59
N ARG A 452 13.78 -27.39 4.31
CA ARG A 452 14.09 -28.27 3.17
C ARG A 452 14.65 -27.52 1.97
#